data_AF-A0A8B3RR34-F1
#
_entry.id   AF-A0A8B3RR34-F1
#
_cell.length_a   1.000
_cell.length_b   1.000
_cell.length_c   1.000
_cell.angle_alpha   90.00
_cell.angle_beta   90.00
_cell.angle_gamma   90.00
#
_symmetry.space_group_name_H-M   'P 1'
#
loop_
_entity.id
_entity.type
_entity.pdbx_description
1 polymer ?
#
loop_
_entity_poly.entity_id
_entity_poly.type
_entity_poly.pdbx_seq_one_letter_code
_entity_poly.pdbx_strand_id
1 'polypeptide(L)'
;MVSPYINLYCPTEPWQTMNSCERHLHILRALQLTHGWTAAGESAVEAHGLPHPWSMHEGLITIASAHTSSNPYGGKRYSTCRNAPATAMPVRGSRQPLRRIFVRDDEPVIVNGVRATSLPRTVVDAVMLGTFESSMEIINHVLAHGLTESELRAYCAGRRMEHARIESVLTYANPLAENGGESLVYATIIRAGFAIPELQCEFENFDHPDYPLRVDFLWRTDDGRMIVLEYDGLRKYQDPTMTRHALQENITRQASRDQMLLAQHVTKIVHCFAEDVYQPERLIAKLDQAGVPRLPQPRALPF
;
A
#
# COMPACT_ATOMS: atom_id res chain seq x y z
N MET A 1 -6.65 -29.69 -16.26
CA MET A 1 -5.35 -29.00 -16.40
C MET A 1 -5.63 -27.58 -16.87
N VAL A 2 -4.95 -26.59 -16.31
CA VAL A 2 -5.04 -25.18 -16.73
C VAL A 2 -3.68 -24.72 -17.22
N SER A 3 -3.66 -23.73 -18.10
CA SER A 3 -2.43 -23.08 -18.58
C SER A 3 -2.38 -21.66 -18.03
N PRO A 4 -1.70 -21.43 -16.90
CA PRO A 4 -1.70 -20.13 -16.23
C PRO A 4 -0.81 -19.09 -16.94
N TYR A 5 0.14 -19.57 -17.74
CA TYR A 5 1.03 -18.78 -18.58
C TYR A 5 1.39 -19.62 -19.80
N ILE A 6 1.82 -19.00 -20.90
CA ILE A 6 2.20 -19.76 -22.10
C ILE A 6 3.24 -20.85 -21.75
N ASN A 7 3.05 -22.05 -22.31
CA ASN A 7 3.92 -23.22 -22.11
C ASN A 7 4.08 -23.67 -20.64
N LEU A 8 3.29 -23.12 -19.72
CA LEU A 8 3.13 -23.63 -18.37
C LEU A 8 1.79 -24.33 -18.24
N TYR A 9 1.78 -25.44 -17.51
CA TYR A 9 0.61 -26.25 -17.25
C TYR A 9 0.60 -26.67 -15.78
N CYS A 10 -0.57 -26.60 -15.15
CA CYS A 10 -0.74 -27.10 -13.78
C CYS A 10 -2.09 -27.82 -13.60
N PRO A 11 -2.21 -28.72 -12.61
CA PRO A 11 -3.48 -29.32 -12.25
C PRO A 11 -4.52 -28.25 -11.86
N THR A 12 -5.78 -28.45 -12.25
CA THR A 12 -6.84 -27.45 -12.09
C THR A 12 -7.17 -27.17 -10.62
N GLU A 13 -7.24 -28.23 -9.81
CA GLU A 13 -7.73 -28.15 -8.44
C GLU A 13 -6.79 -27.34 -7.52
N PRO A 14 -5.46 -27.58 -7.44
CA PRO A 14 -4.54 -26.72 -6.70
C PRO A 14 -4.51 -25.28 -7.20
N TRP A 15 -4.69 -25.06 -8.51
CA TRP A 15 -4.69 -23.71 -9.07
C TRP A 15 -5.91 -22.89 -8.63
N GLN A 16 -7.08 -23.53 -8.56
CA GLN A 16 -8.33 -22.89 -8.16
C GLN A 16 -8.33 -22.49 -6.69
N THR A 17 -7.65 -23.24 -5.82
CA THR A 17 -7.55 -22.92 -4.39
C THR A 17 -6.58 -21.79 -4.08
N MET A 18 -5.60 -21.52 -4.98
CA MET A 18 -4.64 -20.44 -4.79
C MET A 18 -5.28 -19.06 -4.94
N ASN A 19 -4.92 -18.15 -4.05
CA ASN A 19 -5.19 -16.72 -4.21
C ASN A 19 -4.31 -16.11 -5.31
N SER A 20 -4.57 -14.84 -5.65
CA SER A 20 -3.89 -14.18 -6.78
C SER A 20 -2.37 -14.07 -6.59
N CYS A 21 -1.90 -13.83 -5.35
CA CYS A 21 -0.48 -13.77 -5.04
C CYS A 21 0.17 -15.14 -5.22
N GLU A 22 -0.43 -16.17 -4.62
CA GLU A 22 0.08 -17.54 -4.73
C GLU A 22 0.19 -17.98 -6.20
N ARG A 23 -0.79 -17.63 -7.04
CA ARG A 23 -0.77 -17.88 -8.48
C ARG A 23 0.38 -17.18 -9.20
N HIS A 24 0.63 -15.91 -8.89
CA HIS A 24 1.69 -15.13 -9.53
C HIS A 24 3.08 -15.63 -9.13
N LEU A 25 3.33 -15.87 -7.83
CA LEU A 25 4.57 -16.50 -7.38
C LEU A 25 4.75 -17.92 -7.97
N HIS A 26 3.67 -18.68 -8.15
CA HIS A 26 3.73 -20.00 -8.77
C HIS A 26 4.17 -19.93 -10.24
N ILE A 27 3.60 -19.00 -11.02
CA ILE A 27 4.03 -18.74 -12.40
C ILE A 27 5.50 -18.31 -12.42
N LEU A 28 5.88 -17.37 -11.55
CA LEU A 28 7.22 -16.80 -11.51
C LEU A 28 8.29 -17.86 -11.21
N ARG A 29 8.06 -18.72 -10.22
CA ARG A 29 8.95 -19.85 -9.90
C ARG A 29 9.10 -20.81 -11.08
N ALA A 30 8.00 -21.15 -11.75
CA ALA A 30 8.04 -22.04 -12.91
C ALA A 30 8.82 -21.43 -14.09
N LEU A 31 8.65 -20.13 -14.35
CA LEU A 31 9.44 -19.41 -15.36
C LEU A 31 10.94 -19.41 -15.01
N GLN A 32 11.30 -19.28 -13.74
CA GLN A 32 12.70 -19.29 -13.30
C GLN A 32 13.39 -20.66 -13.38
N LEU A 33 12.64 -21.75 -13.47
CA LEU A 33 13.22 -23.08 -13.75
C LEU A 33 13.73 -23.20 -15.19
N THR A 34 13.16 -22.44 -16.12
CA THR A 34 13.47 -22.51 -17.56
C THR A 34 14.25 -21.30 -18.05
N HIS A 35 14.22 -20.20 -17.31
CA HIS A 35 14.87 -18.95 -17.66
C HIS A 35 15.75 -18.45 -16.51
N GLY A 36 16.93 -17.90 -16.83
CA GLY A 36 17.77 -17.17 -15.87
C GLY A 36 17.23 -15.79 -15.49
N TRP A 37 15.90 -15.61 -15.46
CA TRP A 37 15.25 -14.33 -15.21
C TRP A 37 15.32 -13.94 -13.73
N THR A 38 15.49 -12.64 -13.49
CA THR A 38 15.36 -12.04 -12.16
C THR A 38 14.03 -11.31 -12.11
N ALA A 39 13.20 -11.62 -11.12
CA ALA A 39 11.96 -10.88 -10.86
C ALA A 39 12.28 -9.44 -10.48
N ALA A 40 11.51 -8.48 -10.98
CA ALA A 40 11.73 -7.06 -10.73
C ALA A 40 10.38 -6.32 -10.65
N GLY A 41 10.36 -5.07 -10.21
CA GLY A 41 9.13 -4.29 -10.07
C GLY A 41 8.06 -5.03 -9.27
N GLU A 42 6.82 -5.04 -9.77
CA GLU A 42 5.66 -5.68 -9.11
C GLU A 42 5.90 -7.18 -8.78
N SER A 43 6.58 -7.93 -9.64
CA SER A 43 6.91 -9.34 -9.35
C SER A 43 7.94 -9.48 -8.24
N ALA A 44 8.85 -8.53 -8.08
CA ALA A 44 9.77 -8.52 -6.95
C ALA A 44 9.08 -8.04 -5.66
N VAL A 45 8.20 -7.04 -5.73
CA VAL A 45 7.38 -6.57 -4.58
C VAL A 45 6.69 -7.76 -3.93
N GLU A 46 6.08 -8.60 -4.76
CA GLU A 46 5.42 -9.81 -4.30
C GLU A 46 6.39 -10.89 -3.81
N ALA A 47 7.51 -11.11 -4.50
CA ALA A 47 8.53 -12.05 -4.04
C ALA A 47 9.07 -11.70 -2.64
N HIS A 48 9.24 -10.41 -2.36
CA HIS A 48 9.65 -9.87 -1.05
C HIS A 48 8.51 -9.86 -0.02
N GLY A 49 7.27 -10.15 -0.41
CA GLY A 49 6.11 -10.14 0.49
C GLY A 49 5.72 -8.73 0.95
N LEU A 50 6.06 -7.70 0.18
CA LEU A 50 5.71 -6.31 0.50
C LEU A 50 4.20 -6.08 0.34
N PRO A 51 3.60 -5.13 1.08
CA PRO A 51 2.17 -4.83 0.93
C PRO A 51 1.86 -4.20 -0.43
N HIS A 52 0.71 -4.55 -0.98
CA HIS A 52 0.23 -4.01 -2.25
C HIS A 52 -1.26 -4.30 -2.52
N PRO A 53 -1.92 -3.49 -3.37
CA PRO A 53 -3.26 -3.76 -3.84
C PRO A 53 -3.35 -5.03 -4.70
N TRP A 54 -4.46 -5.76 -4.52
CA TRP A 54 -4.75 -7.00 -5.25
C TRP A 54 -4.85 -6.82 -6.77
N SER A 55 -5.14 -5.60 -7.23
CA SER A 55 -5.19 -5.25 -8.65
C SER A 55 -3.84 -5.35 -9.37
N MET A 56 -2.72 -5.50 -8.65
CA MET A 56 -1.41 -5.75 -9.27
C MET A 56 -1.24 -7.19 -9.77
N HIS A 57 -2.12 -8.13 -9.41
CA HIS A 57 -1.99 -9.56 -9.78
C HIS A 57 -2.71 -9.97 -11.07
N GLU A 58 -2.80 -9.11 -12.08
CA GLU A 58 -3.46 -9.42 -13.36
C GLU A 58 -2.60 -10.31 -14.31
N GLY A 59 -1.73 -11.14 -13.73
CA GLY A 59 -0.86 -12.10 -14.42
C GLY A 59 0.36 -11.48 -15.09
N LEU A 60 0.58 -10.17 -14.97
CA LEU A 60 1.74 -9.46 -15.51
C LEU A 60 3.03 -9.89 -14.80
N ILE A 61 3.91 -10.57 -15.51
CA ILE A 61 5.23 -10.90 -14.99
C ILE A 61 6.18 -9.73 -15.29
N THR A 62 6.89 -9.25 -14.28
CA THR A 62 7.90 -8.19 -14.42
C THR A 62 9.29 -8.76 -14.13
N ILE A 63 10.21 -8.59 -15.07
CA ILE A 63 11.60 -9.09 -14.95
C ILE A 63 12.62 -7.98 -15.19
N ALA A 64 13.81 -8.16 -14.63
CA ALA A 64 14.97 -7.34 -14.91
C ALA A 64 15.46 -7.56 -16.34
N SER A 65 15.96 -6.49 -16.97
CA SER A 65 16.63 -6.53 -18.26
C SER A 65 17.89 -5.68 -18.24
N ALA A 66 18.94 -6.17 -18.92
CA ALA A 66 20.17 -5.42 -19.16
C ALA A 66 20.05 -4.46 -20.37
N HIS A 67 18.96 -4.53 -21.14
CA HIS A 67 18.77 -3.67 -22.30
C HIS A 67 18.21 -2.32 -21.87
N THR A 68 18.99 -1.27 -22.11
CA THR A 68 18.55 0.10 -21.91
C THR A 68 17.45 0.45 -22.93
N SER A 69 16.42 1.13 -22.46
CA SER A 69 15.44 1.78 -23.33
C SER A 69 15.30 3.24 -22.88
N SER A 70 14.81 4.11 -23.76
CA SER A 70 14.57 5.52 -23.41
C SER A 70 13.60 5.69 -22.23
N ASN A 71 12.83 4.65 -21.91
CA ASN A 71 12.08 4.53 -20.67
C ASN A 71 12.52 3.26 -19.90
N PRO A 72 13.31 3.38 -18.82
CA PRO A 72 13.83 2.23 -18.07
C PRO A 72 12.72 1.37 -17.44
N TYR A 73 11.48 1.88 -17.36
CA TYR A 73 10.33 1.18 -16.80
C TYR A 73 9.37 0.61 -17.88
N GLY A 74 9.72 0.74 -19.16
CA GLY A 74 8.88 0.31 -20.29
C GLY A 74 7.79 1.33 -20.66
N GLY A 75 7.42 1.39 -21.95
CA GLY A 75 6.50 2.40 -22.50
C GLY A 75 5.16 2.55 -21.76
N LYS A 76 4.65 3.79 -21.70
CA LYS A 76 3.47 4.22 -20.92
C LYS A 76 2.25 3.32 -21.16
N ARG A 77 1.71 2.75 -20.08
CA ARG A 77 0.29 2.39 -19.97
C ARG A 77 -0.31 2.72 -18.60
N TYR A 78 -0.07 3.95 -18.16
CA TYR A 78 -0.97 4.60 -17.23
C TYR A 78 -1.55 5.82 -17.95
N SER A 79 -2.78 5.67 -18.44
CA SER A 79 -3.67 6.82 -18.62
C SER A 79 -4.06 7.23 -17.20
N THR A 80 -3.50 8.32 -16.70
CA THR A 80 -4.07 9.02 -15.54
C THR A 80 -5.37 9.70 -15.99
N CYS A 81 -6.40 8.91 -16.30
CA CYS A 81 -7.76 9.43 -16.40
C CYS A 81 -8.28 9.56 -14.97
N ARG A 82 -8.49 10.81 -14.54
CA ARG A 82 -8.89 11.25 -13.18
C ARG A 82 -10.10 10.51 -12.57
N ASN A 83 -10.82 9.67 -13.32
CA ASN A 83 -12.08 9.04 -12.90
C ASN A 83 -12.18 7.53 -13.24
N ALA A 84 -11.08 6.82 -13.52
CA ALA A 84 -11.13 5.36 -13.68
C ALA A 84 -10.57 4.68 -12.41
N PRO A 85 -11.19 3.60 -11.91
CA PRO A 85 -10.52 2.76 -10.91
C PRO A 85 -9.16 2.34 -11.46
N ALA A 86 -8.16 2.15 -10.58
CA ALA A 86 -6.79 1.80 -10.91
C ALA A 86 -6.65 0.37 -11.48
N THR A 87 -7.50 0.01 -12.46
CA THR A 87 -7.54 -1.24 -13.19
C THR A 87 -7.03 -0.99 -14.61
N ALA A 88 -5.72 -0.96 -14.73
CA ALA A 88 -5.06 -1.03 -16.03
C ALA A 88 -5.22 -2.45 -16.57
N MET A 89 -6.35 -2.74 -17.23
CA MET A 89 -6.54 -4.02 -17.91
C MET A 89 -5.33 -4.30 -18.83
N PRO A 90 -4.70 -5.49 -18.78
CA PRO A 90 -3.82 -5.93 -19.85
C PRO A 90 -4.60 -5.89 -21.16
N VAL A 91 -3.91 -5.69 -22.28
CA VAL A 91 -4.54 -5.90 -23.60
C VAL A 91 -5.23 -7.25 -23.57
N ARG A 92 -6.57 -7.26 -23.57
CA ARG A 92 -7.36 -8.50 -23.68
C ARG A 92 -6.76 -9.32 -24.82
N GLY A 93 -6.23 -10.50 -24.50
CA GLY A 93 -5.71 -11.45 -25.48
C GLY A 93 -4.20 -11.73 -25.46
N SER A 94 -3.38 -11.02 -24.68
CA SER A 94 -1.97 -11.42 -24.51
C SER A 94 -1.87 -12.63 -23.58
N ARG A 95 -1.45 -13.79 -24.11
CA ARG A 95 -1.07 -14.98 -23.33
C ARG A 95 0.30 -14.83 -22.63
N GLN A 96 0.94 -13.67 -22.77
CA GLN A 96 2.28 -13.33 -22.26
C GLN A 96 2.35 -11.86 -21.80
N PRO A 97 1.62 -11.42 -20.78
CA PRO A 97 1.88 -10.11 -20.19
C PRO A 97 3.25 -10.18 -19.49
N LEU A 98 4.29 -9.67 -20.16
CA LEU A 98 5.67 -9.62 -19.66
C LEU A 98 6.20 -8.19 -19.76
N ARG A 99 6.52 -7.60 -18.61
CA ARG A 99 7.22 -6.31 -18.51
C ARG A 99 8.70 -6.57 -18.26
N ARG A 100 9.54 -5.80 -18.94
CA ARG A 100 10.99 -5.78 -18.72
C ARG A 100 11.37 -4.40 -18.22
N ILE A 101 11.99 -4.32 -17.06
CA ILE A 101 12.51 -3.06 -16.53
C ILE A 101 14.03 -3.10 -16.54
N PHE A 102 14.65 -1.98 -16.91
CA PHE A 102 16.09 -1.84 -16.95
C PHE A 102 16.66 -1.84 -15.53
N VAL A 103 17.51 -2.81 -15.24
CA VAL A 103 18.20 -2.96 -13.96
C VAL A 103 19.69 -3.01 -14.22
N ARG A 104 20.43 -2.13 -13.55
CA ARG A 104 21.90 -2.05 -13.62
C ARG A 104 22.47 -2.01 -12.21
N ASP A 105 23.63 -2.63 -12.03
CA ASP A 105 24.40 -2.59 -10.79
C ASP A 105 23.59 -3.06 -9.57
N ASP A 106 22.67 -4.00 -9.75
CA ASP A 106 21.87 -4.62 -8.67
C ASP A 106 22.20 -6.10 -8.61
N GLU A 107 22.64 -6.56 -7.43
CA GLU A 107 22.92 -7.98 -7.18
C GLU A 107 21.60 -8.69 -6.83
N PRO A 108 21.14 -9.67 -7.64
CA PRO A 108 19.91 -10.38 -7.36
C PRO A 108 19.99 -11.19 -6.07
N VAL A 109 18.88 -11.24 -5.34
CA VAL A 109 18.74 -12.03 -4.10
C VAL A 109 17.75 -13.16 -4.30
N ILE A 110 17.84 -14.20 -3.48
CA ILE A 110 16.81 -15.24 -3.38
C ILE A 110 15.93 -14.91 -2.17
N VAL A 111 14.66 -14.60 -2.41
CA VAL A 111 13.66 -14.33 -1.38
C VAL A 111 12.45 -15.22 -1.62
N ASN A 112 11.98 -15.94 -0.60
CA ASN A 112 10.86 -16.87 -0.71
C ASN A 112 10.99 -17.88 -1.87
N GLY A 113 12.23 -18.32 -2.15
CA GLY A 113 12.55 -19.26 -3.25
C GLY A 113 12.45 -18.66 -4.66
N VAL A 114 12.38 -17.32 -4.77
CA VAL A 114 12.33 -16.58 -6.04
C VAL A 114 13.59 -15.73 -6.17
N ARG A 115 14.21 -15.77 -7.34
CA ARG A 115 15.31 -14.84 -7.68
C ARG A 115 14.74 -13.46 -8.02
N ALA A 116 15.01 -12.46 -7.19
CA ALA A 116 14.46 -11.11 -7.33
C ALA A 116 15.53 -10.03 -7.27
N THR A 117 15.19 -8.82 -7.68
CA THR A 117 15.99 -7.62 -7.39
C THR A 117 16.16 -7.42 -5.89
N SER A 118 17.21 -6.72 -5.48
CA SER A 118 17.43 -6.39 -4.06
C SER A 118 16.23 -5.65 -3.45
N LEU A 119 16.08 -5.65 -2.12
CA LEU A 119 14.96 -4.95 -1.48
C LEU A 119 14.96 -3.44 -1.82
N PRO A 120 16.07 -2.68 -1.71
CA PRO A 120 16.09 -1.27 -2.11
C PRO A 120 15.70 -1.05 -3.57
N ARG A 121 16.17 -1.90 -4.49
CA ARG A 121 15.80 -1.83 -5.91
C ARG A 121 14.31 -2.01 -6.10
N THR A 122 13.76 -3.03 -5.45
CA THR A 122 12.34 -3.40 -5.53
C THR A 122 11.46 -2.26 -5.03
N VAL A 123 11.82 -1.65 -3.91
CA VAL A 123 11.14 -0.47 -3.36
C VAL A 123 11.19 0.70 -4.34
N VAL A 124 12.37 1.00 -4.89
CA VAL A 124 12.52 2.08 -5.87
C VAL A 124 11.66 1.84 -7.10
N ASP A 125 11.68 0.63 -7.65
CA ASP A 125 10.86 0.27 -8.80
C ASP A 125 9.36 0.40 -8.49
N ALA A 126 8.93 -0.01 -7.29
CA ALA A 126 7.55 0.11 -6.87
C ALA A 126 7.07 1.57 -6.79
N VAL A 127 7.89 2.47 -6.24
CA VAL A 127 7.57 3.90 -6.21
C VAL A 127 7.54 4.51 -7.60
N MET A 128 8.47 4.13 -8.48
CA MET A 128 8.52 4.68 -9.83
C MET A 128 7.36 4.22 -10.71
N LEU A 129 6.86 3.00 -10.49
CA LEU A 129 5.72 2.42 -11.21
C LEU A 129 4.36 2.73 -10.59
N GLY A 130 4.32 3.06 -9.30
CA GLY A 130 3.09 3.19 -8.51
C GLY A 130 2.48 4.59 -8.48
N THR A 131 1.40 4.70 -7.71
CA THR A 131 0.81 5.99 -7.30
C THR A 131 1.44 6.44 -5.98
N PHE A 132 1.18 7.68 -5.55
CA PHE A 132 1.62 8.14 -4.23
C PHE A 132 1.12 7.24 -3.09
N GLU A 133 -0.14 6.79 -3.12
CA GLU A 133 -0.72 5.94 -2.07
C GLU A 133 -0.05 4.57 -1.99
N SER A 134 0.07 3.86 -3.12
CA SER A 134 0.73 2.55 -3.12
C SER A 134 2.22 2.69 -2.74
N SER A 135 2.84 3.82 -3.07
CA SER A 135 4.22 4.11 -2.67
C SER A 135 4.35 4.36 -1.17
N MET A 136 3.42 5.10 -0.56
CA MET A 136 3.38 5.33 0.89
C MET A 136 3.19 4.02 1.66
N GLU A 137 2.30 3.15 1.20
CA GLU A 137 2.09 1.81 1.78
C GLU A 137 3.40 0.99 1.82
N ILE A 138 4.12 0.93 0.70
CA ILE A 138 5.39 0.20 0.63
C ILE A 138 6.47 0.86 1.48
N ILE A 139 6.62 2.19 1.39
CA ILE A 139 7.67 2.92 2.09
C ILE A 139 7.47 2.84 3.60
N ASN A 140 6.27 3.11 4.12
CA ASN A 140 6.00 2.99 5.56
C ASN A 140 6.29 1.58 6.07
N HIS A 141 5.87 0.56 5.30
CA HIS A 141 6.13 -0.83 5.66
C HIS A 141 7.63 -1.13 5.74
N VAL A 142 8.42 -0.82 4.71
CA VAL A 142 9.86 -1.16 4.74
C VAL A 142 10.63 -0.35 5.78
N LEU A 143 10.23 0.89 6.04
CA LEU A 143 10.80 1.71 7.12
C LEU A 143 10.50 1.11 8.49
N ALA A 144 9.27 0.65 8.73
CA ALA A 144 8.90 -0.05 9.97
C ALA A 144 9.63 -1.40 10.14
N HIS A 145 10.10 -2.01 9.05
CA HIS A 145 10.79 -3.30 9.04
C HIS A 145 12.32 -3.19 8.84
N GLY A 146 12.89 -2.00 9.07
CA GLY A 146 14.33 -1.81 9.25
C GLY A 146 15.11 -1.31 8.03
N LEU A 147 14.48 -1.10 6.87
CA LEU A 147 15.12 -0.35 5.78
C LEU A 147 15.13 1.14 6.16
N THR A 148 16.24 1.83 5.98
CA THR A 148 16.34 3.25 6.33
C THR A 148 16.18 4.16 5.12
N GLU A 149 15.75 5.41 5.35
CA GLU A 149 15.72 6.41 4.29
C GLU A 149 17.12 6.66 3.70
N SER A 150 18.17 6.61 4.54
CA SER A 150 19.56 6.77 4.11
C SER A 150 19.97 5.68 3.12
N GLU A 151 19.58 4.43 3.36
CA GLU A 151 19.86 3.33 2.44
C GLU A 151 19.15 3.50 1.10
N LEU A 152 17.89 3.94 1.10
CA LEU A 152 17.15 4.24 -0.13
C LEU A 152 17.79 5.40 -0.92
N ARG A 153 18.15 6.49 -0.23
CA ARG A 153 18.85 7.64 -0.86
C ARG A 153 20.21 7.24 -1.41
N ALA A 154 21.01 6.49 -0.64
CA ALA A 154 22.31 5.99 -1.09
C ALA A 154 22.17 5.04 -2.29
N TYR A 155 21.14 4.18 -2.29
CA TYR A 155 20.85 3.30 -3.41
C TYR A 155 20.58 4.07 -4.71
N CYS A 156 19.71 5.08 -4.65
CA CYS A 156 19.38 5.94 -5.78
C CYS A 156 20.60 6.74 -6.27
N ALA A 157 21.35 7.36 -5.35
CA ALA A 157 22.52 8.16 -5.67
C ALA A 157 23.64 7.34 -6.33
N GLY A 158 23.95 6.16 -5.78
CA GLY A 158 24.98 5.25 -6.31
C GLY A 158 24.70 4.77 -7.73
N ARG A 159 23.43 4.77 -8.15
CA ARG A 159 22.97 4.31 -9.48
C ARG A 159 22.47 5.43 -10.38
N ARG A 160 22.58 6.69 -9.94
CA ARG A 160 22.11 7.89 -10.66
C ARG A 160 20.65 7.77 -11.11
N MET A 161 19.80 7.24 -10.23
CA MET A 161 18.38 7.11 -10.50
C MET A 161 17.66 8.44 -10.23
N GLU A 162 16.71 8.79 -11.10
CA GLU A 162 15.76 9.87 -10.84
C GLU A 162 14.94 9.50 -9.60
N HIS A 163 15.00 10.32 -8.55
CA HIS A 163 14.45 9.98 -7.24
C HIS A 163 13.50 11.05 -6.69
N ALA A 164 13.02 11.98 -7.52
CA ALA A 164 12.05 13.01 -7.09
C ALA A 164 10.77 12.39 -6.49
N ARG A 165 10.28 11.26 -7.05
CA ARG A 165 9.16 10.49 -6.48
C ARG A 165 9.51 9.86 -5.14
N ILE A 166 10.71 9.30 -5.01
CA ILE A 166 11.21 8.74 -3.74
C ILE A 166 11.29 9.83 -2.68
N GLU A 167 11.94 10.95 -2.96
CA GLU A 167 12.02 12.07 -1.99
C GLU A 167 10.65 12.61 -1.61
N SER A 168 9.74 12.71 -2.58
CA SER A 168 8.36 13.15 -2.30
C SER A 168 7.63 12.20 -1.36
N VAL A 169 7.86 10.89 -1.42
CA VAL A 169 7.23 9.91 -0.52
C VAL A 169 7.94 9.92 0.83
N LEU A 170 9.28 9.93 0.85
CA LEU A 170 10.07 10.00 2.07
C LEU A 170 9.77 11.26 2.89
N THR A 171 9.46 12.39 2.25
CA THR A 171 9.05 13.65 2.92
C THR A 171 7.84 13.46 3.83
N TYR A 172 6.94 12.54 3.49
CA TYR A 172 5.71 12.30 4.25
C TYR A 172 5.67 10.95 4.96
N ALA A 173 6.65 10.08 4.71
CA ALA A 173 6.68 8.74 5.27
C ALA A 173 6.58 8.77 6.79
N ASN A 174 5.79 7.86 7.34
CA ASN A 174 5.63 7.71 8.77
C ASN A 174 5.46 6.21 9.10
N PRO A 175 6.51 5.55 9.62
CA PRO A 175 6.48 4.11 9.92
C PRO A 175 5.56 3.76 11.10
N LEU A 176 4.92 4.74 11.76
CA LEU A 176 3.90 4.49 12.78
C LEU A 176 2.58 3.99 12.20
N ALA A 177 2.32 4.14 10.89
CA ALA A 177 1.16 3.52 10.25
C ALA A 177 1.31 1.99 10.30
N GLU A 178 0.43 1.30 11.02
CA GLU A 178 0.65 -0.09 11.41
C GLU A 178 0.38 -1.10 10.30
N ASN A 179 -0.43 -0.69 9.31
CA ASN A 179 -0.78 -1.53 8.18
C ASN A 179 -0.94 -0.73 6.89
N GLY A 180 -1.12 -1.46 5.78
CA GLY A 180 -1.30 -0.86 4.46
C GLY A 180 -2.54 0.03 4.37
N GLY A 181 -3.65 -0.34 5.02
CA GLY A 181 -4.88 0.45 5.04
C GLY A 181 -4.67 1.83 5.67
N GLU A 182 -4.04 1.89 6.84
CA GLU A 182 -3.66 3.16 7.47
C GLU A 182 -2.72 3.98 6.59
N SER A 183 -1.74 3.35 5.95
CA SER A 183 -0.84 4.06 5.03
C SER A 183 -1.57 4.66 3.82
N LEU A 184 -2.59 3.98 3.30
CA LEU A 184 -3.44 4.48 2.22
C LEU A 184 -4.35 5.63 2.69
N VAL A 185 -4.93 5.54 3.89
CA VAL A 185 -5.69 6.63 4.52
C VAL A 185 -4.80 7.87 4.67
N TYR A 186 -3.60 7.67 5.23
CA TYR A 186 -2.64 8.74 5.44
C TYR A 186 -2.19 9.40 4.13
N ALA A 187 -1.90 8.60 3.11
CA ALA A 187 -1.56 9.11 1.79
C ALA A 187 -2.70 9.90 1.16
N THR A 188 -3.95 9.48 1.36
CA THR A 188 -5.15 10.21 0.91
C THR A 188 -5.29 11.56 1.61
N ILE A 189 -5.09 11.60 2.94
CA ILE A 189 -5.07 12.84 3.74
C ILE A 189 -4.03 13.82 3.16
N ILE A 190 -2.81 13.34 2.93
CA ILE A 190 -1.71 14.14 2.37
C ILE A 190 -2.06 14.67 0.98
N ARG A 191 -2.48 13.78 0.06
CA ARG A 191 -2.78 14.12 -1.33
C ARG A 191 -3.95 15.09 -1.43
N ALA A 192 -4.99 14.89 -0.62
CA ALA A 192 -6.12 15.80 -0.56
C ALA A 192 -5.70 17.18 -0.02
N GLY A 193 -4.58 17.30 0.69
CA GLY A 193 -4.10 18.58 1.21
C GLY A 193 -4.60 18.89 2.62
N PHE A 194 -5.16 17.91 3.34
CA PHE A 194 -5.48 18.09 4.75
C PHE A 194 -4.19 18.32 5.56
N ALA A 195 -4.35 18.94 6.73
CA ALA A 195 -3.29 19.03 7.72
C ALA A 195 -2.74 17.62 8.02
N ILE A 196 -1.45 17.53 8.28
CA ILE A 196 -0.81 16.24 8.61
C ILE A 196 -1.22 15.87 10.04
N PRO A 197 -1.86 14.71 10.26
CA PRO A 197 -2.20 14.24 11.61
C PRO A 197 -0.95 13.74 12.36
N GLU A 198 -1.04 13.74 13.69
CA GLU A 198 -0.24 12.86 14.54
C GLU A 198 -0.78 11.43 14.42
N LEU A 199 0.09 10.42 14.36
CA LEU A 199 -0.32 9.01 14.21
C LEU A 199 -0.18 8.27 15.53
N GLN A 200 -1.04 7.28 15.75
CA GLN A 200 -0.93 6.31 16.84
C GLN A 200 -0.83 6.96 18.23
N CYS A 201 -1.60 8.02 18.46
CA CYS A 201 -1.61 8.77 19.72
C CYS A 201 -2.38 8.01 20.81
N GLU A 202 -1.82 8.00 22.01
CA GLU A 202 -2.43 7.35 23.16
C GLU A 202 -3.36 8.28 23.94
N PHE A 203 -4.43 7.70 24.46
CA PHE A 203 -5.41 8.26 25.37
C PHE A 203 -5.57 7.30 26.55
N GLU A 204 -5.95 7.83 27.72
CA GLU A 204 -6.17 7.02 28.90
C GLU A 204 -7.34 6.05 28.67
N ASN A 205 -7.18 4.84 29.18
CA ASN A 205 -8.25 3.84 29.22
C ASN A 205 -8.71 3.68 30.67
N PHE A 206 -9.86 4.27 31.01
CA PHE A 206 -10.35 4.29 32.39
C PHE A 206 -10.73 2.90 32.92
N ASP A 207 -11.11 1.98 32.03
CA ASP A 207 -11.47 0.61 32.41
C ASP A 207 -10.23 -0.28 32.56
N HIS A 208 -9.17 0.02 31.79
CA HIS A 208 -7.92 -0.75 31.76
C HIS A 208 -6.70 0.18 31.65
N PRO A 209 -6.26 0.82 32.75
CA PRO A 209 -5.20 1.83 32.72
C PRO A 209 -3.84 1.37 32.15
N ASP A 210 -3.52 0.07 32.27
CA ASP A 210 -2.30 -0.53 31.71
C ASP A 210 -2.35 -0.74 30.18
N TYR A 211 -3.52 -0.53 29.57
CA TYR A 211 -3.78 -0.76 28.15
C TYR A 211 -4.41 0.50 27.54
N PRO A 212 -3.61 1.57 27.29
CA PRO A 212 -4.12 2.83 26.75
C PRO A 212 -4.84 2.63 25.42
N LEU A 213 -5.82 3.51 25.17
CA LEU A 213 -6.48 3.57 23.87
C LEU A 213 -5.53 4.25 22.89
N ARG A 214 -5.31 3.67 21.72
CA ARG A 214 -4.47 4.29 20.69
C ARG A 214 -5.28 4.58 19.45
N VAL A 215 -5.31 5.83 19.01
CA VAL A 215 -6.07 6.27 17.84
C VAL A 215 -5.15 6.38 16.63
N ASP A 216 -5.65 6.04 15.44
CA ASP A 216 -4.80 5.96 14.25
C ASP A 216 -4.32 7.32 13.79
N PHE A 217 -5.20 8.32 13.79
CA PHE A 217 -4.90 9.69 13.38
C PHE A 217 -5.53 10.72 14.31
N LEU A 218 -4.76 11.73 14.69
CA LEU A 218 -5.20 12.83 15.54
C LEU A 218 -4.80 14.18 14.94
N TRP A 219 -5.76 15.10 14.88
CA TRP A 219 -5.50 16.52 14.66
C TRP A 219 -5.81 17.30 15.94
N ARG A 220 -4.83 18.07 16.41
CA ARG A 220 -5.02 19.15 17.39
C ARG A 220 -5.02 20.46 16.63
N THR A 221 -6.19 21.07 16.47
CA THR A 221 -6.35 22.25 15.63
C THR A 221 -6.08 23.54 16.41
N ASP A 222 -5.71 24.62 15.71
CA ASP A 222 -5.40 25.92 16.34
C ASP A 222 -6.60 26.53 17.09
N ASP A 223 -7.83 26.16 16.71
CA ASP A 223 -9.07 26.55 17.39
C ASP A 223 -9.43 25.64 18.59
N GLY A 224 -8.50 24.77 19.01
CA GLY A 224 -8.60 23.96 20.22
C GLY A 224 -9.38 22.65 20.07
N ARG A 225 -9.79 22.27 18.86
CA ARG A 225 -10.48 20.99 18.63
C ARG A 225 -9.50 19.83 18.56
N MET A 226 -9.96 18.68 19.03
CA MET A 226 -9.29 17.39 18.81
C MET A 226 -10.16 16.55 17.88
N ILE A 227 -9.66 16.25 16.70
CA ILE A 227 -10.36 15.42 15.71
C ILE A 227 -9.59 14.11 15.61
N VAL A 228 -10.27 13.01 15.87
CA VAL A 228 -9.74 11.65 15.73
C VAL A 228 -10.28 11.02 14.45
N LEU A 229 -9.45 10.26 13.75
CA LEU A 229 -9.88 9.31 12.75
C LEU A 229 -9.36 7.91 13.09
N GLU A 230 -10.26 6.92 13.08
CA GLU A 230 -9.93 5.51 13.24
C GLU A 230 -10.19 4.77 11.92
N TYR A 231 -9.23 3.95 11.50
CA TYR A 231 -9.37 3.05 10.37
C TYR A 231 -9.89 1.68 10.83
N ASP A 232 -11.18 1.46 10.65
CA ASP A 232 -11.85 0.19 10.89
C ASP A 232 -11.75 -0.72 9.67
N GLY A 233 -10.67 -1.51 9.62
CA GLY A 233 -10.50 -2.53 8.59
C GLY A 233 -11.68 -3.53 8.51
N LEU A 234 -11.89 -4.11 7.32
CA LEU A 234 -13.02 -5.00 6.96
C LEU A 234 -13.31 -6.14 7.96
N ARG A 235 -12.27 -6.57 8.69
CA ARG A 235 -12.31 -7.73 9.56
C ARG A 235 -13.25 -7.57 10.75
N LYS A 236 -13.59 -6.34 11.17
CA LYS A 236 -14.47 -6.10 12.33
C LYS A 236 -15.96 -6.38 12.05
N TYR A 237 -16.41 -6.35 10.78
CA TYR A 237 -17.84 -6.35 10.46
C TYR A 237 -18.29 -7.34 9.37
N GLN A 238 -17.36 -7.98 8.64
CA GLN A 238 -17.69 -8.83 7.49
C GLN A 238 -17.35 -10.31 7.68
N ASP A 239 -16.99 -10.77 8.89
CA ASP A 239 -16.81 -12.21 9.12
C ASP A 239 -18.16 -12.93 9.01
N PRO A 240 -18.41 -13.76 7.97
CA PRO A 240 -19.69 -14.44 7.76
C PRO A 240 -20.00 -15.47 8.85
N THR A 241 -18.98 -15.85 9.63
CA THR A 241 -19.09 -16.77 10.76
C THR A 241 -19.40 -16.05 12.08
N MET A 242 -19.39 -14.72 12.08
CA MET A 242 -19.66 -13.91 13.27
C MET A 242 -21.12 -14.01 13.69
N THR A 243 -21.33 -14.40 14.94
CA THR A 243 -22.66 -14.47 15.53
C THR A 243 -23.23 -13.08 15.76
N ARG A 244 -24.58 -12.96 15.80
CA ARG A 244 -25.25 -11.69 16.15
C ARG A 244 -24.78 -11.13 17.51
N HIS A 245 -24.45 -12.01 18.46
CA HIS A 245 -23.95 -11.61 19.76
C HIS A 245 -22.58 -10.95 19.67
N ALA A 246 -21.64 -11.55 18.94
CA ALA A 246 -20.31 -10.99 18.72
C ALA A 246 -20.35 -9.63 17.99
N LEU A 247 -21.26 -9.48 17.02
CA LEU A 247 -21.48 -8.19 16.36
C LEU A 247 -21.97 -7.11 17.36
N GLN A 248 -22.94 -7.45 18.21
CA GLN A 248 -23.47 -6.53 19.21
C GLN A 248 -22.41 -6.13 20.23
N GLU A 249 -21.56 -7.07 20.66
CA GLU A 249 -20.42 -6.79 21.54
C GLU A 249 -19.43 -5.84 20.87
N ASN A 250 -19.09 -6.04 19.59
CA ASN A 250 -18.18 -5.15 18.86
C ASN A 250 -18.72 -3.73 18.77
N ILE A 251 -20.00 -3.56 18.45
CA ILE A 251 -20.67 -2.25 18.42
C ILE A 251 -20.62 -1.59 19.81
N THR A 252 -20.90 -2.36 20.86
CA THR A 252 -20.91 -1.85 22.24
C THR A 252 -19.51 -1.44 22.68
N ARG A 253 -18.48 -2.22 22.34
CA ARG A 253 -17.08 -1.90 22.61
C ARG A 253 -16.65 -0.63 21.88
N GLN A 254 -17.01 -0.47 20.60
CA GLN A 254 -16.70 0.74 19.85
C GLN A 254 -17.41 1.97 20.45
N ALA A 255 -18.68 1.85 20.84
CA ALA A 255 -19.41 2.94 21.47
C ALA A 255 -18.80 3.36 22.82
N SER A 256 -18.36 2.39 23.64
CA SER A 256 -17.66 2.66 24.90
C SER A 256 -16.34 3.38 24.64
N ARG A 257 -15.56 2.91 23.65
CA ARG A 257 -14.30 3.52 23.23
C ARG A 257 -14.50 4.97 22.78
N ASP A 258 -15.49 5.22 21.93
CA ASP A 258 -15.81 6.57 21.46
C ASP A 258 -16.19 7.48 22.63
N GLN A 259 -16.98 6.99 23.60
CA GLN A 259 -17.33 7.75 24.80
C GLN A 259 -16.11 8.11 25.66
N MET A 260 -15.14 7.22 25.80
CA MET A 260 -13.89 7.50 26.53
C MET A 260 -13.07 8.59 25.85
N LEU A 261 -12.98 8.57 24.52
CA LEU A 261 -12.29 9.61 23.75
C LEU A 261 -13.00 10.96 23.92
N LEU A 262 -14.34 11.00 23.83
CA LEU A 262 -15.13 12.21 24.05
C LEU A 262 -14.96 12.76 25.47
N ALA A 263 -14.92 11.90 26.48
CA ALA A 263 -14.67 12.29 27.88
C ALA A 263 -13.27 12.92 28.07
N GLN A 264 -12.33 12.63 27.16
CA GLN A 264 -10.98 13.20 27.12
C GLN A 264 -10.87 14.39 26.16
N HIS A 265 -11.99 15.09 25.93
CA HIS A 265 -12.08 16.33 25.13
C HIS A 265 -11.89 16.14 23.62
N VAL A 266 -11.91 14.89 23.10
CA VAL A 266 -12.01 14.68 21.65
C VAL A 266 -13.31 15.32 21.16
N THR A 267 -13.18 16.24 20.21
CA THR A 267 -14.30 17.03 19.70
C THR A 267 -15.10 16.27 18.65
N LYS A 268 -14.42 15.49 17.79
CA LYS A 268 -15.03 14.66 16.75
C LYS A 268 -14.25 13.38 16.53
N ILE A 269 -14.96 12.29 16.28
CA ILE A 269 -14.40 10.98 15.94
C ILE A 269 -14.94 10.61 14.56
N VAL A 270 -14.04 10.24 13.65
CA VAL A 270 -14.35 9.84 12.28
C VAL A 270 -13.96 8.38 12.09
N HIS A 271 -14.94 7.52 11.84
CA HIS A 271 -14.67 6.13 11.49
C HIS A 271 -14.51 5.98 9.97
N CYS A 272 -13.35 5.48 9.56
CA CYS A 272 -12.96 5.22 8.18
C CYS A 272 -12.96 3.71 7.93
N PHE A 273 -13.73 3.23 6.96
CA PHE A 273 -13.78 1.83 6.60
C PHE A 273 -12.99 1.58 5.31
N ALA A 274 -12.73 0.32 4.97
CA ALA A 274 -11.98 0.00 3.75
C ALA A 274 -12.67 0.53 2.47
N GLU A 275 -13.99 0.61 2.43
CA GLU A 275 -14.72 1.21 1.32
C GLU A 275 -14.36 2.69 1.11
N ASP A 276 -14.01 3.41 2.18
CA ASP A 276 -13.59 4.81 2.10
C ASP A 276 -12.14 4.95 1.59
N VAL A 277 -11.33 3.90 1.74
CA VAL A 277 -10.00 3.81 1.13
C VAL A 277 -10.09 3.50 -0.37
N TYR A 278 -11.01 2.60 -0.77
CA TYR A 278 -11.25 2.28 -2.18
C TYR A 278 -11.97 3.40 -2.95
N GLN A 279 -12.67 4.30 -2.24
CA GLN A 279 -13.36 5.46 -2.80
C GLN A 279 -12.92 6.73 -2.03
N PRO A 280 -11.74 7.29 -2.35
CA PRO A 280 -11.14 8.39 -1.59
C PRO A 280 -12.04 9.60 -1.38
N GLU A 281 -12.98 9.86 -2.30
CA GLU A 281 -13.94 10.96 -2.19
C GLU A 281 -14.82 10.84 -0.93
N ARG A 282 -15.12 9.62 -0.49
CA ARG A 282 -15.89 9.37 0.74
C ARG A 282 -15.09 9.77 1.98
N LEU A 283 -13.81 9.38 2.04
CA LEU A 283 -12.91 9.79 3.12
C LEU A 283 -12.75 11.31 3.13
N ILE A 284 -12.54 11.94 1.98
CA ILE A 284 -12.43 13.40 1.85
C ILE A 284 -13.68 14.09 2.39
N ALA A 285 -14.87 13.64 1.98
CA ALA A 285 -16.13 14.22 2.45
C ALA A 285 -16.31 14.08 3.97
N LYS A 286 -15.92 12.94 4.56
CA LYS A 286 -15.93 12.75 6.02
C LYS A 286 -15.01 13.73 6.74
N LEU A 287 -13.79 13.93 6.23
CA LEU A 287 -12.82 14.86 6.80
C LEU A 287 -13.27 16.33 6.67
N ASP A 288 -13.86 16.69 5.54
CA ASP A 288 -14.44 18.02 5.33
C ASP A 288 -15.61 18.26 6.32
N GLN A 289 -16.51 17.28 6.50
CA GLN A 289 -17.61 17.36 7.47
C GLN A 289 -17.11 17.41 8.92
N ALA A 290 -16.01 16.72 9.23
CA ALA A 290 -15.33 16.83 10.51
C ALA A 290 -14.69 18.21 10.71
N GLY A 291 -14.44 18.95 9.62
CA GLY A 291 -13.81 20.25 9.65
C GLY A 291 -12.31 20.14 9.94
N VAL A 292 -11.67 19.09 9.39
CA VAL A 292 -10.22 18.93 9.44
C VAL A 292 -9.58 20.06 8.63
N PRO A 293 -8.59 20.79 9.18
CA PRO A 293 -7.95 21.87 8.46
C PRO A 293 -7.32 21.38 7.15
N ARG A 294 -7.38 22.22 6.12
CA ARG A 294 -6.86 21.91 4.78
C ARG A 294 -6.03 23.07 4.26
N LEU A 295 -4.96 22.74 3.54
CA LEU A 295 -4.16 23.71 2.82
C LEU A 295 -5.01 24.44 1.76
N PRO A 296 -4.78 25.74 1.53
CA PRO A 296 -5.47 26.50 0.48
C PRO A 296 -5.25 25.92 -0.92
N GLN A 297 -4.11 25.25 -1.13
CA GLN A 297 -3.79 24.56 -2.38
C GLN A 297 -3.32 23.13 -2.08
N PRO A 298 -3.68 22.14 -2.91
CA PRO A 298 -3.17 20.78 -2.79
C PRO A 298 -1.64 20.72 -2.92
N ARG A 299 -1.03 19.71 -2.29
CA ARG A 299 0.40 19.45 -2.40
C ARG A 299 0.76 19.05 -3.83
N ALA A 300 1.83 19.63 -4.37
CA ALA A 300 2.38 19.25 -5.67
C ALA A 300 3.20 17.97 -5.51
N LEU A 301 2.59 16.82 -5.83
CA LEU A 301 3.24 15.51 -5.77
C LEU A 301 3.63 15.06 -7.20
N PRO A 302 4.85 14.54 -7.43
CA PRO A 302 5.35 14.17 -8.76
C PRO A 302 4.83 12.80 -9.24
N PHE A 303 3.55 12.48 -8.99
CA PHE A 303 2.92 11.18 -9.26
C PHE A 303 1.89 11.25 -10.40
#